data_AF-A0A944Q597-F1
#
_entry.id   AF-A0A944Q597-F1
#
_cell.length_a   1.000
_cell.length_b   1.000
_cell.length_c   1.000
_cell.angle_alpha   90.00
_cell.angle_beta   90.00
_cell.angle_gamma   90.00
#
_symmetry.space_group_name_H-M   'P 1'
#
loop_
_entity.id
_entity.type
_entity.pdbx_description
1 polymer ?
#
loop_
_entity_poly.entity_id
_entity_poly.type
_entity_poly.pdbx_seq_one_letter_code
_entity_poly.pdbx_strand_id
1 'polypeptide(L)' 'MPSEPPLDWVLARRRAIGDQIRAARLHANLTQQAVAERAGMDKAIYVRVERGHPPR' A
#
# COMPACT_ATOMS: atom_id res chain seq x y z
N MET A 1 8.04 25.61 -3.17
CA MET A 1 6.63 25.70 -2.76
C MET A 1 6.22 24.36 -2.16
N PRO A 2 5.73 24.27 -0.91
CA PRO A 2 5.12 23.02 -0.44
C PRO A 2 3.92 22.69 -1.34
N SER A 3 3.78 21.43 -1.76
CA SER A 3 2.62 21.00 -2.55
C SER A 3 1.36 21.02 -1.68
N GLU A 4 0.24 21.43 -2.26
CA GLU A 4 -1.07 21.40 -1.61
C GLU A 4 -1.39 19.98 -1.09
N PRO A 5 -1.92 19.83 0.13
CA PRO A 5 -2.23 18.52 0.68
C PRO A 5 -3.30 17.81 -0.18
N PRO A 6 -3.23 16.47 -0.32
CA PRO A 6 -4.27 15.75 -1.04
C PRO A 6 -5.64 15.92 -0.38
N LEU A 7 -6.68 16.02 -1.20
CA LEU A 7 -8.07 16.02 -0.73
C LEU A 7 -8.40 14.73 0.04
N ASP A 8 -9.29 14.82 1.02
CA ASP A 8 -9.64 13.72 1.92
C ASP A 8 -10.11 12.44 1.20
N TRP A 9 -10.90 12.61 0.11
CA TRP A 9 -11.39 11.47 -0.67
C TRP A 9 -10.26 10.67 -1.31
N VAL A 10 -9.14 11.32 -1.66
CA VAL A 10 -7.95 10.66 -2.21
C VAL A 10 -7.30 9.79 -1.14
N LEU A 11 -7.16 10.31 0.08
CA LEU A 11 -6.60 9.55 1.22
C LEU A 11 -7.49 8.37 1.59
N ALA A 12 -8.81 8.58 1.64
CA ALA A 12 -9.79 7.52 1.88
C ALA A 12 -9.71 6.42 0.81
N ARG A 13 -9.62 6.81 -0.47
CA ARG A 13 -9.51 5.85 -1.58
C ARG A 13 -8.21 5.04 -1.50
N ARG A 14 -7.08 5.66 -1.16
CA ARG A 14 -5.79 4.96 -0.99
C ARG A 14 -5.85 3.94 0.13
N ARG A 15 -6.47 4.27 1.27
CA ARG A 15 -6.66 3.35 2.38
C ARG A 15 -7.52 2.15 1.96
N ALA A 16 -8.64 2.40 1.29
CA ALA A 16 -9.51 1.32 0.79
C ALA A 16 -8.77 0.36 -0.18
N ILE A 17 -7.91 0.89 -1.05
CA ILE A 17 -7.06 0.06 -1.91
C ILE A 17 -6.04 -0.75 -1.09
N GLY A 18 -5.37 -0.11 -0.12
CA GLY A 18 -4.44 -0.78 0.78
C GLY A 18 -5.08 -1.92 1.57
N ASP A 19 -6.32 -1.73 2.05
CA ASP A 19 -7.10 -2.75 2.75
C ASP A 19 -7.44 -3.93 1.84
N GLN A 20 -7.81 -3.69 0.58
CA GLN A 20 -8.06 -4.75 -0.41
C GLN A 20 -6.79 -5.55 -0.71
N ILE A 21 -5.64 -4.89 -0.86
CA ILE A 21 -4.35 -5.56 -1.07
C ILE A 21 -4.00 -6.41 0.15
N ARG A 22 -4.19 -5.88 1.36
CA ARG A 22 -3.97 -6.62 2.61
C ARG A 22 -4.87 -7.85 2.70
N ALA A 23 -6.15 -7.71 2.38
CA ALA A 23 -7.10 -8.82 2.38
C ALA A 23 -6.68 -9.93 1.40
N ALA A 24 -6.30 -9.57 0.17
CA ALA A 24 -5.81 -10.52 -0.83
C ALA A 24 -4.53 -11.24 -0.37
N ARG A 25 -3.58 -10.50 0.23
CA ARG A 25 -2.35 -11.09 0.77
C ARG A 25 -2.64 -12.10 1.89
N LEU A 26 -3.52 -11.74 2.83
CA LEU A 26 -3.90 -12.61 3.94
C LEU A 26 -4.65 -13.86 3.45
N HIS A 27 -5.54 -13.71 2.47
CA HIS A 27 -6.22 -14.84 1.83
C HIS A 27 -5.23 -15.81 1.16
N ALA A 28 -4.17 -15.29 0.53
CA ALA A 28 -3.10 -16.09 -0.03
C ALA A 28 -2.10 -16.64 1.00
N ASN A 29 -2.31 -16.36 2.30
CA ASN A 29 -1.42 -16.70 3.41
C ASN A 29 0.05 -16.26 3.21
N LEU A 30 0.24 -15.04 2.68
CA LEU A 30 1.56 -14.49 2.40
C LEU A 30 1.98 -13.44 3.41
N THR A 31 3.28 -13.41 3.72
CA THR A 31 3.89 -12.30 4.45
C THR A 31 4.05 -11.08 3.53
N GLN A 32 4.20 -9.89 4.11
CA GLN A 32 4.50 -8.68 3.34
C GLN A 32 5.82 -8.81 2.56
N GLN A 33 6.83 -9.47 3.14
CA GLN A 33 8.11 -9.75 2.48
C GLN A 33 7.91 -10.64 1.24
N ALA A 34 7.14 -11.72 1.37
CA ALA A 34 6.93 -12.66 0.27
C ALA A 34 6.19 -12.01 -0.92
N VAL A 35 5.25 -11.10 -0.67
CA VAL A 35 4.61 -10.35 -1.76
C VAL A 35 5.57 -9.36 -2.39
N ALA A 36 6.35 -8.64 -1.58
CA ALA A 36 7.33 -7.68 -2.07
C ALA A 36 8.36 -8.34 -3.01
N GLU A 37 8.91 -9.50 -2.60
CA GLU A 37 9.83 -10.31 -3.43
C GLU A 37 9.18 -10.76 -4.75
N ARG A 38 7.96 -11.30 -4.70
CA ARG A 38 7.23 -11.72 -5.91
C ARG A 38 6.90 -10.58 -6.86
N ALA A 39 6.67 -9.39 -6.31
CA ALA A 39 6.38 -8.18 -7.08
C ALA A 39 7.65 -7.42 -7.50
N GLY A 40 8.85 -7.92 -7.17
CA GLY A 40 10.11 -7.25 -7.49
C GLY A 40 10.24 -5.86 -6.85
N MET A 41 9.66 -5.68 -5.65
CA MET A 41 9.66 -4.40 -4.94
C MET A 41 10.27 -4.52 -3.55
N ASP A 42 10.74 -3.38 -3.03
CA ASP A 42 11.18 -3.29 -1.65
C ASP A 42 10.00 -3.45 -0.67
N LYS A 43 10.21 -4.18 0.43
CA LYS A 43 9.18 -4.43 1.45
C LYS A 43 8.66 -3.13 2.06
N ALA A 44 9.49 -2.13 2.32
CA ALA A 44 9.05 -0.86 2.89
C ALA A 44 8.11 -0.12 1.93
N ILE A 45 8.34 -0.23 0.62
CA ILE A 45 7.42 0.29 -0.41
C ILE A 45 6.09 -0.45 -0.33
N TYR A 46 6.10 -1.78 -0.29
CA TYR A 46 4.88 -2.59 -0.18
C TYR A 46 4.05 -2.24 1.07
N VAL A 47 4.71 -2.13 2.23
CA VAL A 47 4.06 -1.76 3.51
C VAL A 47 3.39 -0.40 3.43
N ARG A 48 4.00 0.57 2.73
CA ARG A 48 3.41 1.90 2.53
C ARG A 48 2.14 1.82 1.69
N VAL A 49 2.17 1.04 0.61
CA VAL A 49 1.00 0.83 -0.25
C VAL A 49 -0.15 0.21 0.54
N GLU A 50 0.08 -0.84 1.34
CA GLU A 50 -0.96 -1.42 2.22
C GLU A 50 -1.54 -0.40 3.21
N ARG A 51 -0.76 0.60 3.62
CA ARG A 51 -1.21 1.67 4.53
C ARG A 51 -1.87 2.85 3.80
N GLY A 52 -2.01 2.79 2.48
CA GLY A 52 -2.54 3.89 1.67
C GLY A 52 -1.58 5.07 1.52
N HIS A 53 -0.29 4.88 1.78
CA HIS A 53 0.74 5.90 1.57
C HIS A 53 1.33 5.80 0.17
N PRO A 54 1.76 6.92 -0.43
CA PRO A 54 2.43 6.89 -1.71
C PRO A 54 3.76 6.12 -1.60
N PRO A 55 4.17 5.35 -2.62
CA PRO A 55 5.54 4.87 -2.74
C PRO A 55 6.47 6.09 -2.84
N ARG A 56 7.59 6.10 -2.12
CA ARG A 56 8.64 7.12 -2.21
C ARG A 56 9.96 6.41 -2.36
#